data_AF-A0AAN8CX88-F1
#
_entry.id   AF-A0AAN8CX88-F1
#
_cell.length_a   1.000
_cell.length_b   1.000
_cell.length_c   1.000
_cell.angle_alpha   90.00
_cell.angle_beta   90.00
_cell.angle_gamma   90.00
#
_symmetry.space_group_name_H-M   'P 1'
#
loop_
_entity.id
_entity.type
_entity.pdbx_description
1 polymer ?
#
loop_
_entity_poly.entity_id
_entity_poly.type
_entity_poly.pdbx_seq_one_letter_code
_entity_poly.pdbx_strand_id
1 'polypeptide(L)'
;MATALLESLQDDYIGTREEEHSRTTKKKKKKKKKKKKKKKKKKKKKKKKKKKKKKKKKKKKKKKKKKKKKKKKKKKKKEEEEEEEEEEEEEEEEEEEEEEEEEEEEEKKKKKKKKKKKKKKKKKKKKKKKKKKKKKKKKKKKKKKKKKKKKKKKKKKKKRRRRRRRRRRRRRRRRRRRRRRRRRRRRRRRRLSTTLPNGLAWAFWRKHQSLGYLTEFCELHGSEYLEILMHVSIRWLSLERCLTRILQQYEPLASYFKSSDEKQLWFRRLLEAFSNPMTEVYLMFYQATLPVFSTFSLLQRKKSSIFLLHDEIRSFIRKLLSKFLKPAALQHQELHEILYKDPSNQLPGEKLVIGFTTRGTLNRLLDAGDITPLQVQRFQQAAVAFLVRAVEYAMKKLPMREPLIKHAMSLDVHQRVECGVEDALYFVHRFPELLPYNGPDERDKLGEEFLDYQSMDIAMPEDPAT
;
A
#
# COMPACT_ATOMS: atom_id res chain seq x y z
N MET A 1 72.76 -8.26 -11.56
CA MET A 1 72.00 -7.11 -12.12
C MET A 1 70.48 -7.30 -12.15
N ALA A 2 69.93 -8.52 -12.18
CA ALA A 2 68.47 -8.73 -12.17
C ALA A 2 67.80 -8.63 -10.78
N THR A 3 68.57 -8.71 -9.69
CA THR A 3 68.04 -8.58 -8.32
C THR A 3 68.00 -7.14 -7.80
N ALA A 4 68.80 -6.22 -8.36
CA ALA A 4 68.79 -4.80 -7.98
C ALA A 4 67.65 -3.99 -8.65
N LEU A 5 67.00 -4.54 -9.69
CA LEU A 5 65.86 -3.91 -10.38
C LEU A 5 64.50 -4.24 -9.76
N LEU A 6 64.44 -5.20 -8.83
CA LEU A 6 63.19 -5.57 -8.15
C LEU A 6 62.98 -4.81 -6.84
N GLU A 7 64.04 -4.33 -6.19
CA GLU A 7 63.92 -3.52 -4.97
C GLU A 7 63.57 -2.05 -5.26
N SER A 8 63.98 -1.49 -6.41
CA SER A 8 63.62 -0.11 -6.79
C SER A 8 62.15 0.06 -7.22
N LEU A 9 61.49 -1.00 -7.71
CA LEU A 9 60.07 -0.98 -8.07
C LEU A 9 59.12 -1.15 -6.88
N GLN A 10 59.64 -1.47 -5.70
CA GLN A 10 58.84 -1.67 -4.49
C GLN A 10 58.64 -0.37 -3.69
N ASP A 11 59.55 0.59 -3.80
CA ASP A 11 59.45 1.90 -3.13
C ASP A 11 58.52 2.89 -3.85
N ASP A 12 58.42 2.82 -5.18
CA ASP A 12 57.44 3.62 -5.97
C ASP A 12 55.99 3.12 -5.82
N TYR A 13 55.80 1.88 -5.37
CA TYR A 13 54.47 1.30 -5.13
C TYR A 13 53.89 1.65 -3.74
N ILE A 14 54.70 2.21 -2.83
CA ILE A 14 54.27 2.61 -1.48
C ILE A 14 53.76 4.06 -1.48
N GLY A 15 54.33 4.97 -2.29
CA GLY A 15 53.91 6.37 -2.39
C GLY A 15 52.48 6.58 -2.91
N THR A 16 52.03 5.74 -3.86
CA THR A 16 50.70 5.84 -4.47
C THR A 16 49.57 5.34 -3.55
N ARG A 17 49.85 4.42 -2.63
CA ARG A 17 48.86 3.86 -1.68
C ARG A 17 48.54 4.84 -0.54
N GLU A 18 49.50 5.66 -0.11
CA GLU A 18 49.28 6.68 0.91
C GLU A 18 48.48 7.89 0.38
N GLU A 19 48.75 8.32 -0.86
CA GLU A 19 48.01 9.35 -1.57
C GLU A 19 46.52 8.98 -1.79
N GLU A 20 46.24 7.75 -2.23
CA GLU A 20 44.88 7.24 -2.41
C GLU A 20 44.15 7.06 -1.08
N HIS A 21 44.85 6.62 -0.03
CA HIS A 21 44.25 6.48 1.29
C HIS A 21 43.95 7.86 1.92
N SER A 22 44.79 8.86 1.69
CA SER A 22 44.58 10.28 2.03
C SER A 22 43.38 10.89 1.29
N ARG A 23 43.25 10.68 -0.03
CA ARG A 23 42.12 11.18 -0.85
C ARG A 23 40.80 10.53 -0.45
N THR A 24 40.79 9.21 -0.18
CA THR A 24 39.58 8.49 0.24
C THR A 24 39.15 8.83 1.68
N THR A 25 40.10 9.06 2.60
CA THR A 25 39.82 9.52 3.97
C THR A 25 39.36 10.98 4.00
N LYS A 26 39.92 11.88 3.18
CA LYS A 26 39.42 13.26 2.96
C LYS A 26 38.00 13.27 2.38
N LYS A 27 37.69 12.47 1.35
CA LYS A 27 36.31 12.31 0.80
C LYS A 27 35.34 11.75 1.85
N LYS A 28 35.74 10.72 2.63
CA LYS A 28 34.93 10.16 3.74
C LYS A 28 34.71 11.20 4.86
N LYS A 29 35.74 11.97 5.26
CA LYS A 29 35.63 13.08 6.24
C LYS A 29 34.67 14.18 5.73
N LYS A 30 34.78 14.61 4.46
CA LYS A 30 33.88 15.63 3.83
C LYS A 30 32.43 15.15 3.77
N LYS A 31 32.18 13.88 3.41
CA LYS A 31 30.84 13.25 3.41
C LYS A 31 30.26 13.11 4.82
N LYS A 32 31.09 12.76 5.83
CA LYS A 32 30.71 12.69 7.26
C LYS A 32 30.38 14.10 7.80
N LYS A 33 31.15 15.15 7.43
CA LYS A 33 30.91 16.57 7.78
C LYS A 33 29.60 17.10 7.15
N LYS A 34 29.32 16.84 5.86
CA LYS A 34 28.04 17.14 5.18
C LYS A 34 26.85 16.45 5.86
N LYS A 35 26.99 15.16 6.23
CA LYS A 35 25.94 14.39 6.94
C LYS A 35 25.69 14.92 8.37
N LYS A 36 26.76 15.34 9.09
CA LYS A 36 26.68 15.98 10.42
C LYS A 36 26.01 17.37 10.33
N LYS A 37 26.32 18.20 9.33
CA LYS A 37 25.65 19.49 9.02
C LYS A 37 24.15 19.28 8.70
N LYS A 38 23.77 18.35 7.81
CA LYS A 38 22.35 18.02 7.53
C LYS A 38 21.60 17.53 8.79
N LYS A 39 22.24 16.74 9.66
CA LYS A 39 21.66 16.25 10.92
C LYS A 39 21.49 17.39 11.94
N LYS A 40 22.45 18.33 12.06
CA LYS A 40 22.33 19.57 12.87
C LYS A 40 21.20 20.48 12.36
N LYS A 41 21.10 20.76 11.04
CA LYS A 41 20.00 21.55 10.43
C LYS A 41 18.62 20.92 10.74
N LYS A 42 18.48 19.59 10.60
CA LYS A 42 17.23 18.86 10.92
C LYS A 42 16.88 18.88 12.42
N LYS A 43 17.89 18.85 13.31
CA LYS A 43 17.71 18.98 14.78
C LYS A 43 17.29 20.42 15.17
N LYS A 44 17.87 21.47 14.55
CA LYS A 44 17.46 22.88 14.69
C LYS A 44 16.01 23.11 14.21
N LYS A 45 15.61 22.64 13.01
CA LYS A 45 14.22 22.73 12.50
C LYS A 45 13.21 22.04 13.44
N LYS A 46 13.57 20.89 14.03
CA LYS A 46 12.72 20.15 14.98
C LYS A 46 12.62 20.83 16.36
N LYS A 47 13.69 21.51 16.83
CA LYS A 47 13.66 22.37 18.04
C LYS A 47 12.77 23.61 17.80
N LYS A 48 12.89 24.31 16.66
CA LYS A 48 12.01 25.44 16.29
C LYS A 48 10.52 25.03 16.24
N LYS A 49 10.16 23.91 15.58
CA LYS A 49 8.78 23.39 15.57
C LYS A 49 8.25 23.03 16.98
N LYS A 50 9.09 22.50 17.87
CA LYS A 50 8.72 22.23 19.28
C LYS A 50 8.50 23.52 20.09
N LYS A 51 9.35 24.55 19.92
CA LYS A 51 9.16 25.87 20.56
C LYS A 51 7.86 26.53 20.08
N LYS A 52 7.56 26.56 18.77
CA LYS A 52 6.30 27.12 18.20
C LYS A 52 5.05 26.39 18.75
N LYS A 53 5.11 25.06 18.90
CA LYS A 53 4.02 24.25 19.50
C LYS A 53 3.85 24.45 21.02
N LYS A 54 4.92 24.73 21.76
CA LYS A 54 4.85 25.13 23.18
C LYS A 54 4.25 26.54 23.34
N LYS A 55 4.64 27.53 22.51
CA LYS A 55 4.05 28.88 22.51
C LYS A 55 2.54 28.85 22.20
N LYS A 56 2.08 28.12 21.16
CA LYS A 56 0.64 27.94 20.86
C LYS A 56 -0.15 27.29 22.02
N LYS A 57 0.45 26.32 22.74
CA LYS A 57 -0.19 25.71 23.93
C LYS A 57 -0.26 26.65 25.13
N LYS A 58 0.75 27.51 25.37
CA LYS A 58 0.70 28.55 26.41
C LYS A 58 -0.39 29.59 26.09
N LYS A 59 -0.48 30.10 24.83
CA LYS A 59 -1.56 31.01 24.40
C LYS A 59 -2.97 30.39 24.59
N LYS A 60 -3.20 29.14 24.18
CA LYS A 60 -4.50 28.44 24.41
C LYS A 60 -4.83 28.26 25.91
N LYS A 61 -3.83 28.03 26.79
CA LYS A 61 -4.05 27.95 28.24
C LYS A 61 -4.38 29.32 28.86
N LYS A 62 -3.73 30.42 28.43
CA LYS A 62 -4.06 31.79 28.86
C LYS A 62 -5.49 32.17 28.43
N LYS A 63 -5.89 31.93 27.17
CA LYS A 63 -7.29 32.17 26.70
C LYS A 63 -8.32 31.37 27.52
N LYS A 64 -8.06 30.09 27.83
CA LYS A 64 -8.96 29.29 28.68
C LYS A 64 -9.05 29.79 30.13
N LYS A 65 -7.97 30.32 30.71
CA LYS A 65 -8.01 30.94 32.06
C LYS A 65 -8.81 32.25 32.04
N LYS A 66 -8.63 33.13 31.04
CA LYS A 66 -9.43 34.37 30.88
C LYS A 66 -10.93 34.06 30.74
N LYS A 67 -11.33 33.12 29.85
CA LYS A 67 -12.75 32.71 29.73
C LYS A 67 -13.33 32.17 31.05
N LYS A 68 -12.54 31.43 31.84
CA LYS A 68 -12.99 30.87 33.12
C LYS A 68 -13.10 31.92 34.23
N LYS A 69 -12.27 32.96 34.22
CA LYS A 69 -12.41 34.13 35.12
C LYS A 69 -13.66 34.95 34.75
N LYS A 70 -13.88 35.25 33.45
CA LYS A 70 -15.06 35.99 32.98
C LYS A 70 -16.38 35.26 33.34
N LYS A 71 -16.44 33.94 33.16
CA LYS A 71 -17.60 33.10 33.54
C LYS A 71 -17.82 32.96 35.05
N LYS A 72 -16.79 33.20 35.88
CA LYS A 72 -16.92 33.20 37.34
C LYS A 72 -17.38 34.56 37.86
N LYS A 73 -16.93 35.66 37.23
CA LYS A 73 -17.39 37.02 37.53
C LYS A 73 -18.88 37.19 37.17
N LYS A 74 -19.31 36.67 36.00
CA LYS A 74 -20.72 36.67 35.58
C LYS A 74 -21.66 35.75 36.39
N LYS A 75 -21.12 34.82 37.18
CA LYS A 75 -21.92 33.96 38.07
C LYS A 75 -22.06 34.57 39.46
N LYS A 76 -21.06 35.32 39.91
CA LYS A 76 -21.10 36.02 41.19
C LYS A 76 -22.01 37.24 41.13
N LYS A 77 -22.02 37.97 40.00
CA LYS A 77 -22.94 39.08 39.74
C LYS A 77 -24.42 38.68 39.59
N LYS A 78 -24.71 37.37 39.42
CA LYS A 78 -26.07 36.83 39.27
C LYS A 78 -26.52 36.04 40.51
N GLU A 79 -25.64 35.93 41.51
CA GLU A 79 -25.95 35.40 42.84
C GLU A 79 -26.04 36.56 43.86
N GLU A 80 -25.68 37.79 43.48
CA GLU A 80 -25.86 39.02 44.29
C GLU A 80 -27.23 39.65 43.95
N GLU A 81 -27.63 39.67 42.67
CA GLU A 81 -28.95 40.12 42.18
C GLU A 81 -30.13 39.22 42.62
N GLU A 82 -29.86 37.98 43.06
CA GLU A 82 -30.87 37.00 43.52
C GLU A 82 -30.97 37.00 45.06
N GLU A 83 -30.08 37.70 45.77
CA GLU A 83 -30.04 37.82 47.24
C GLU A 83 -30.65 39.17 47.70
N GLU A 84 -30.80 40.16 46.80
CA GLU A 84 -31.52 41.42 47.05
C GLU A 84 -33.05 41.29 46.83
N GLU A 85 -33.53 40.37 45.98
CA GLU A 85 -34.99 40.12 45.79
C GLU A 85 -35.62 39.25 46.90
N GLU A 86 -34.83 38.58 47.76
CA GLU A 86 -35.35 37.75 48.87
C GLU A 86 -35.41 38.52 50.21
N GLU A 87 -34.90 39.76 50.29
CA GLU A 87 -34.95 40.60 51.51
C GLU A 87 -36.10 41.62 51.53
N GLU A 88 -36.87 41.78 50.44
CA GLU A 88 -38.06 42.68 50.38
C GLU A 88 -39.41 41.99 50.64
N GLU A 89 -39.47 40.65 50.77
CA GLU A 89 -40.73 39.90 51.00
C GLU A 89 -40.92 39.38 52.45
N GLU A 90 -39.97 39.62 53.38
CA GLU A 90 -40.07 39.13 54.77
C GLU A 90 -40.38 40.24 55.81
N GLU A 91 -40.74 41.46 55.40
CA GLU A 91 -41.04 42.60 56.30
C GLU A 91 -42.54 42.98 56.42
N GLU A 92 -43.48 42.25 55.82
CA GLU A 92 -44.92 42.62 55.81
C GLU A 92 -45.88 41.69 56.59
N GLU A 93 -45.39 40.74 57.41
CA GLU A 93 -46.27 39.77 58.12
C GLU A 93 -45.93 39.56 59.62
N GLU A 94 -45.37 40.55 60.32
CA GLU A 94 -45.26 40.52 61.80
C GLU A 94 -45.73 41.83 62.45
N GLU A 95 -46.90 42.34 62.05
CA GLU A 95 -47.71 43.25 62.86
C GLU A 95 -49.17 42.84 62.76
N GLU A 96 -49.60 41.87 63.58
CA GLU A 96 -50.95 41.85 64.15
C GLU A 96 -51.05 40.71 65.17
N GLU A 97 -51.77 41.00 66.25
CA GLU A 97 -52.16 40.09 67.34
C GLU A 97 -51.07 39.77 68.40
N GLU A 98 -50.48 40.82 68.96
CA GLU A 98 -50.34 40.89 70.42
C GLU A 98 -51.51 41.71 70.98
N GLU A 99 -52.52 41.04 71.51
CA GLU A 99 -53.25 41.43 72.74
C GLU A 99 -54.46 40.50 72.89
N GLU A 100 -54.40 39.59 73.84
CA GLU A 100 -55.30 39.67 75.00
C GLU A 100 -55.09 38.47 75.94
N GLU A 101 -55.28 38.80 77.20
CA GLU A 101 -55.52 37.87 78.30
C GLU A 101 -54.32 37.07 78.82
N GLU A 102 -53.39 37.86 79.37
CA GLU A 102 -53.02 37.63 80.76
C GLU A 102 -54.21 37.91 81.68
N GLU A 103 -54.97 36.89 82.09
CA GLU A 103 -55.55 36.82 83.44
C GLU A 103 -56.21 35.47 83.68
N GLU A 104 -55.39 34.45 83.95
CA GLU A 104 -55.83 33.44 84.90
C GLU A 104 -54.62 32.86 85.62
N GLU A 105 -54.28 33.61 86.67
CA GLU A 105 -54.14 33.05 88.00
C GLU A 105 -53.03 32.01 88.17
N GLU A 106 -51.87 32.61 88.40
CA GLU A 106 -51.07 32.49 89.61
C GLU A 106 -51.07 31.25 90.51
N GLU A 107 -52.13 30.49 90.71
CA GLU A 107 -52.05 29.22 91.45
C GLU A 107 -51.39 28.10 90.63
N LYS A 108 -51.48 28.19 89.30
CA LYS A 108 -50.71 27.30 88.42
C LYS A 108 -49.20 27.62 88.50
N LYS A 109 -48.72 28.79 88.99
CA LYS A 109 -47.30 29.23 88.88
C LYS A 109 -46.29 28.37 89.69
N LYS A 110 -46.61 27.80 90.88
CA LYS A 110 -45.64 26.98 91.67
C LYS A 110 -45.54 25.51 91.20
N LYS A 111 -46.67 24.84 90.86
CA LYS A 111 -46.67 23.52 90.18
C LYS A 111 -46.18 23.65 88.71
N LYS A 112 -46.53 24.72 87.98
CA LYS A 112 -45.93 25.05 86.64
C LYS A 112 -44.44 25.35 86.76
N LYS A 113 -43.90 26.01 87.81
CA LYS A 113 -42.44 26.26 87.97
C LYS A 113 -41.64 24.96 88.18
N LYS A 114 -42.09 24.02 89.03
CA LYS A 114 -41.44 22.69 89.21
C LYS A 114 -41.57 21.81 87.94
N LYS A 115 -42.75 21.76 87.29
CA LYS A 115 -42.93 21.11 85.96
C LYS A 115 -42.10 21.79 84.86
N LYS A 116 -42.00 23.14 84.80
CA LYS A 116 -41.15 23.91 83.86
C LYS A 116 -39.67 23.63 84.10
N LYS A 117 -39.16 23.56 85.34
CA LYS A 117 -37.75 23.24 85.64
C LYS A 117 -37.39 21.80 85.24
N LYS A 118 -38.26 20.81 85.52
CA LYS A 118 -38.11 19.41 85.03
C LYS A 118 -38.20 19.34 83.49
N LYS A 119 -39.15 20.04 82.83
CA LYS A 119 -39.25 20.16 81.36
C LYS A 119 -38.00 20.82 80.77
N LYS A 120 -37.48 21.93 81.32
CA LYS A 120 -36.25 22.62 80.87
C LYS A 120 -35.02 21.72 81.00
N LYS A 121 -34.83 20.98 82.11
CA LYS A 121 -33.75 19.98 82.25
C LYS A 121 -33.89 18.84 81.23
N LYS A 122 -35.09 18.29 81.00
CA LYS A 122 -35.37 17.27 79.96
C LYS A 122 -35.10 17.81 78.55
N LYS A 123 -35.51 19.05 78.24
CA LYS A 123 -35.31 19.75 76.94
C LYS A 123 -33.81 20.03 76.70
N LYS A 124 -33.04 20.44 77.73
CA LYS A 124 -31.58 20.66 77.67
C LYS A 124 -30.81 19.34 77.50
N LYS A 125 -31.21 18.25 78.17
CA LYS A 125 -30.69 16.88 77.94
C LYS A 125 -31.01 16.38 76.53
N LYS A 126 -32.25 16.56 76.02
CA LYS A 126 -32.65 16.24 74.63
C LYS A 126 -31.84 17.05 73.61
N LYS A 127 -31.63 18.36 73.80
CA LYS A 127 -30.83 19.25 72.92
C LYS A 127 -29.35 18.84 72.90
N LYS A 128 -28.74 18.50 74.05
CA LYS A 128 -27.38 17.93 74.14
C LYS A 128 -27.27 16.56 73.44
N LYS A 129 -28.24 15.64 73.60
CA LYS A 129 -28.29 14.35 72.86
C LYS A 129 -28.43 14.57 71.35
N LYS A 130 -29.29 15.50 70.90
CA LYS A 130 -29.48 15.87 69.46
C LYS A 130 -28.19 16.45 68.87
N LYS A 131 -27.48 17.35 69.58
CA LYS A 131 -26.18 17.92 69.17
C LYS A 131 -25.07 16.86 69.07
N LYS A 132 -24.97 15.92 70.04
CA LYS A 132 -24.05 14.76 69.96
C LYS A 132 -24.38 13.83 68.78
N LYS A 133 -25.66 13.51 68.52
CA LYS A 133 -26.10 12.73 67.34
C LYS A 133 -25.75 13.45 66.02
N LYS A 134 -25.99 14.77 65.89
CA LYS A 134 -25.64 15.59 64.71
C LYS A 134 -24.12 15.61 64.44
N LYS A 135 -23.29 15.75 65.49
CA LYS A 135 -21.81 15.70 65.41
C LYS A 135 -21.29 14.31 64.97
N LYS A 136 -21.87 13.21 65.50
CA LYS A 136 -21.57 11.83 65.04
C LYS A 136 -21.97 11.61 63.56
N LYS A 137 -23.15 12.09 63.13
CA LYS A 137 -23.63 12.02 61.73
C LYS A 137 -22.70 12.81 60.78
N LYS A 138 -22.24 14.01 61.16
CA LYS A 138 -21.29 14.85 60.38
C LYS A 138 -19.91 14.18 60.26
N LYS A 139 -19.38 13.56 61.33
CA LYS A 139 -18.13 12.76 61.29
C LYS A 139 -18.26 11.52 60.38
N LYS A 140 -19.35 10.76 60.44
CA LYS A 140 -19.64 9.62 59.53
C LYS A 140 -19.72 10.09 58.05
N LYS A 141 -20.40 11.21 57.75
CA LYS A 141 -20.50 11.79 56.39
C LYS A 141 -19.12 12.22 55.86
N LYS A 142 -18.26 12.87 56.67
CA LYS A 142 -16.86 13.21 56.31
C LYS A 142 -16.01 11.95 56.02
N LYS A 143 -16.09 10.90 56.84
CA LYS A 143 -15.38 9.61 56.60
C LYS A 143 -15.85 8.94 55.28
N LYS A 144 -17.17 8.88 55.01
CA LYS A 144 -17.71 8.38 53.72
C LYS A 144 -17.21 9.20 52.51
N LYS A 145 -17.19 10.55 52.60
CA LYS A 145 -16.66 11.43 51.53
C LYS A 145 -15.15 11.20 51.26
N LYS A 146 -14.33 11.03 52.31
CA LYS A 146 -12.89 10.68 52.18
C LYS A 146 -12.70 9.30 51.51
N LYS A 147 -13.44 8.26 51.91
CA LYS A 147 -13.40 6.92 51.26
C LYS A 147 -13.80 7.00 49.77
N LYS A 148 -14.88 7.71 49.41
CA LYS A 148 -15.29 7.93 48.00
C LYS A 148 -14.19 8.65 47.18
N LYS A 149 -13.56 9.70 47.72
CA LYS A 149 -12.42 10.39 47.07
C LYS A 149 -11.21 9.47 46.84
N LYS A 150 -10.83 8.63 47.82
CA LYS A 150 -9.75 7.63 47.67
C LYS A 150 -10.08 6.60 46.57
N LYS A 151 -11.30 6.03 46.54
CA LYS A 151 -11.76 5.12 45.47
C LYS A 151 -11.71 5.78 44.08
N LYS A 152 -12.16 7.04 43.93
CA LYS A 152 -12.10 7.79 42.65
C LYS A 152 -10.66 8.04 42.18
N LYS A 153 -9.73 8.36 43.10
CA LYS A 153 -8.28 8.49 42.79
C LYS A 153 -7.68 7.15 42.32
N LYS A 154 -7.97 6.03 43.01
CA LYS A 154 -7.53 4.67 42.59
C LYS A 154 -8.07 4.31 41.19
N LYS A 155 -9.37 4.50 40.91
CA LYS A 155 -9.96 4.29 39.57
C LYS A 155 -9.28 5.15 38.48
N LYS A 156 -9.00 6.44 38.74
CA LYS A 156 -8.26 7.31 37.81
C LYS A 156 -6.81 6.82 37.57
N LYS A 157 -6.09 6.35 38.59
CA LYS A 157 -4.73 5.77 38.46
C LYS A 157 -4.76 4.48 37.62
N LYS A 158 -5.73 3.59 37.83
CA LYS A 158 -5.95 2.36 37.02
C LYS A 158 -6.26 2.71 35.55
N LYS A 159 -7.17 3.66 35.27
CA LYS A 159 -7.45 4.14 33.89
C LYS A 159 -6.19 4.74 33.22
N ARG A 160 -5.37 5.52 33.95
CA ARG A 160 -4.11 6.09 33.42
C ARG A 160 -3.07 5.00 33.11
N ARG A 161 -2.92 3.98 33.96
CA ARG A 161 -2.06 2.80 33.72
C ARG A 161 -2.53 2.02 32.48
N ARG A 162 -3.83 1.71 32.35
CA ARG A 162 -4.42 1.05 31.16
C ARG A 162 -4.15 1.86 29.87
N ARG A 163 -4.36 3.18 29.88
CA ARG A 163 -4.06 4.06 28.73
C ARG A 163 -2.56 4.05 28.36
N ARG A 164 -1.65 4.02 29.34
CA ARG A 164 -0.20 3.89 29.09
C ARG A 164 0.16 2.54 28.47
N ARG A 165 -0.39 1.42 28.98
CA ARG A 165 -0.21 0.06 28.41
C ARG A 165 -0.72 0.00 26.96
N ARG A 166 -1.93 0.49 26.67
CA ARG A 166 -2.48 0.57 25.29
C ARG A 166 -1.58 1.39 24.34
N ARG A 167 -1.05 2.53 24.80
CA ARG A 167 -0.10 3.35 24.01
C ARG A 167 1.22 2.62 23.74
N ARG A 168 1.76 1.88 24.71
CA ARG A 168 2.97 1.05 24.52
C ARG A 168 2.73 -0.08 23.51
N ARG A 169 1.61 -0.81 23.62
CA ARG A 169 1.19 -1.85 22.65
C ARG A 169 1.05 -1.29 21.23
N ARG A 170 0.34 -0.16 21.05
CA ARG A 170 0.22 0.52 19.73
C ARG A 170 1.58 0.94 19.15
N ARG A 171 2.51 1.44 19.97
CA ARG A 171 3.87 1.77 19.54
C ARG A 171 4.67 0.53 19.11
N ARG A 172 4.60 -0.57 19.87
CA ARG A 172 5.24 -1.86 19.51
C ARG A 172 4.68 -2.40 18.18
N ARG A 173 3.36 -2.43 18.00
CA ARG A 173 2.71 -2.82 16.72
C ARG A 173 3.18 -1.95 15.54
N ARG A 174 3.22 -0.62 15.69
CA ARG A 174 3.74 0.30 14.66
C ARG A 174 5.22 0.06 14.32
N ARG A 175 6.06 -0.24 15.31
CA ARG A 175 7.47 -0.60 15.09
C ARG A 175 7.62 -1.92 14.34
N ARG A 176 6.87 -2.96 14.72
CA ARG A 176 6.83 -4.26 14.02
C ARG A 176 6.38 -4.10 12.56
N ARG A 177 5.29 -3.38 12.29
CA ARG A 177 4.82 -3.08 10.92
C ARG A 177 5.88 -2.35 10.08
N ARG A 178 6.59 -1.36 10.65
CA ARG A 178 7.69 -0.65 9.95
C ARG A 178 8.88 -1.57 9.66
N ARG A 179 9.26 -2.45 10.59
CA ARG A 179 10.33 -3.45 10.36
C ARG A 179 9.94 -4.42 9.25
N ARG A 180 8.71 -4.97 9.27
CA ARG A 180 8.18 -5.84 8.20
C ARG A 180 8.19 -5.13 6.83
N ARG A 181 7.69 -3.89 6.74
CA ARG A 181 7.75 -3.10 5.49
C ARG A 181 9.18 -2.87 4.99
N ARG A 182 10.14 -2.60 5.87
CA ARG A 182 11.56 -2.45 5.49
C ARG A 182 12.16 -3.76 4.99
N ARG A 183 11.88 -4.90 5.66
CA ARG A 183 12.31 -6.22 5.21
C ARG A 183 11.72 -6.55 3.83
N ARG A 184 10.42 -6.33 3.61
CA ARG A 184 9.77 -6.50 2.29
C ARG A 184 10.42 -5.63 1.21
N ARG A 185 10.71 -4.34 1.48
CA ARG A 185 11.41 -3.46 0.53
C ARG A 185 12.83 -3.93 0.21
N ARG A 186 13.57 -4.44 1.20
CA ARG A 186 14.92 -5.01 0.97
C ARG A 186 14.84 -6.29 0.13
N ARG A 187 13.88 -7.17 0.41
CA ARG A 187 13.64 -8.38 -0.40
C ARG A 187 13.25 -8.02 -1.83
N ARG A 188 12.34 -7.06 -2.05
CA ARG A 188 11.99 -6.56 -3.39
C ARG A 188 13.18 -5.98 -4.13
N ARG A 189 14.02 -5.17 -3.48
CA ARG A 189 15.24 -4.64 -4.12
C ARG A 189 16.26 -5.73 -4.48
N ARG A 190 16.40 -6.76 -3.64
CA ARG A 190 17.23 -7.92 -3.97
C ARG A 190 16.66 -8.69 -5.17
N ARG A 191 15.34 -8.89 -5.21
CA ARG A 191 14.64 -9.56 -6.33
C ARG A 191 14.61 -8.76 -7.64
N LEU A 192 14.58 -7.43 -7.57
CA LEU A 192 14.64 -6.56 -8.76
C LEU A 192 16.07 -6.44 -9.29
N SER A 193 17.08 -6.62 -8.42
CA SER A 193 18.50 -6.67 -8.79
C SER A 193 18.95 -8.05 -9.30
N THR A 194 18.05 -9.04 -9.35
CA THR A 194 18.38 -10.42 -9.79
C THR A 194 17.90 -10.75 -11.19
N THR A 195 17.07 -9.92 -11.83
CA THR A 195 16.69 -10.15 -13.23
C THR A 195 17.76 -9.55 -14.13
N LEU A 196 18.21 -10.31 -15.13
CA LEU A 196 19.33 -9.94 -16.02
C LEU A 196 19.19 -8.53 -16.63
N PRO A 197 18.02 -8.10 -17.18
CA PRO A 197 17.86 -6.74 -17.72
C PRO A 197 18.06 -5.63 -16.68
N ASN A 198 17.64 -5.86 -15.43
CA ASN A 198 17.83 -4.88 -14.34
C ASN A 198 19.23 -4.95 -13.72
N GLY A 199 19.91 -6.10 -13.81
CA GLY A 199 21.32 -6.25 -13.46
C GLY A 199 22.18 -5.41 -14.39
N LEU A 200 21.98 -5.57 -15.70
CA LEU A 200 22.63 -4.81 -16.76
C LEU A 200 22.34 -3.31 -16.64
N ALA A 201 21.07 -2.90 -16.66
CA ALA A 201 20.74 -1.47 -16.57
C ALA A 201 21.31 -0.81 -15.31
N TRP A 202 21.39 -1.54 -14.18
CA TRP A 202 22.01 -1.01 -12.96
C TRP A 202 23.53 -0.92 -13.02
N ALA A 203 24.19 -1.86 -13.71
CA ALA A 203 25.63 -1.86 -13.96
C ALA A 203 26.05 -0.59 -14.69
N PHE A 204 25.43 -0.35 -15.85
CA PHE A 204 25.76 0.76 -16.75
C PHE A 204 25.30 2.11 -16.19
N TRP A 205 24.14 2.19 -15.52
CA TRP A 205 23.72 3.43 -14.85
C TRP A 205 24.69 3.88 -13.74
N ARG A 206 25.39 2.94 -13.09
CA ARG A 206 26.27 3.25 -11.96
C ARG A 206 27.69 3.63 -12.39
N LYS A 207 28.13 3.21 -13.58
CA LYS A 207 29.48 3.38 -14.10
C LYS A 207 29.40 4.19 -15.41
N HIS A 208 29.33 5.51 -15.30
CA HIS A 208 29.32 6.42 -16.47
C HIS A 208 30.54 6.21 -17.40
N GLN A 209 31.64 5.67 -16.85
CA GLN A 209 32.88 5.37 -17.56
C GLN A 209 32.82 4.05 -18.36
N SER A 210 31.86 3.16 -18.11
CA SER A 210 31.70 1.91 -18.88
C SER A 210 30.81 2.07 -20.11
N LEU A 211 30.29 3.28 -20.38
CA LEU A 211 29.62 3.55 -21.65
C LEU A 211 30.63 3.60 -22.80
N GLY A 212 31.75 4.33 -22.66
CA GLY A 212 32.79 4.43 -23.71
C GLY A 212 33.37 3.07 -24.09
N TYR A 213 33.80 2.28 -23.10
CA TYR A 213 34.32 0.92 -23.36
C TYR A 213 33.29 0.00 -24.02
N LEU A 214 32.00 0.07 -23.66
CA LEU A 214 31.00 -0.76 -24.32
C LEU A 214 30.77 -0.32 -25.77
N THR A 215 30.86 0.98 -26.07
CA THR A 215 30.81 1.49 -27.44
C THR A 215 31.97 0.93 -28.28
N GLU A 216 33.19 0.87 -27.74
CA GLU A 216 34.33 0.23 -28.41
C GLU A 216 34.07 -1.26 -28.70
N PHE A 217 33.48 -2.01 -27.75
CA PHE A 217 33.08 -3.40 -28.00
C PHE A 217 31.92 -3.54 -29.00
N CYS A 218 31.02 -2.56 -29.07
CA CYS A 218 29.97 -2.52 -30.08
C CYS A 218 30.56 -2.32 -31.48
N GLU A 219 31.52 -1.40 -31.63
CA GLU A 219 32.26 -1.17 -32.88
C GLU A 219 33.05 -2.42 -33.32
N LEU A 220 33.74 -3.09 -32.39
CA LEU A 220 34.50 -4.33 -32.67
C LEU A 220 33.63 -5.47 -33.24
N HIS A 221 32.35 -5.51 -32.87
CA HIS A 221 31.39 -6.52 -33.31
C HIS A 221 30.44 -6.00 -34.41
N GLY A 222 30.72 -4.85 -35.01
CA GLY A 222 29.89 -4.26 -36.07
C GLY A 222 28.45 -3.97 -35.63
N SER A 223 28.22 -3.72 -34.34
CA SER A 223 26.89 -3.52 -33.75
C SER A 223 26.69 -2.06 -33.33
N GLU A 224 25.51 -1.49 -33.58
CA GLU A 224 25.19 -0.15 -33.08
C GLU A 224 24.98 -0.15 -31.55
N TYR A 225 25.53 0.85 -30.87
CA TYR A 225 25.30 1.03 -29.44
C TYR A 225 23.85 1.40 -29.14
N LEU A 226 23.16 0.60 -28.33
CA LEU A 226 21.80 0.90 -27.87
C LEU A 226 21.76 1.03 -26.35
N GLU A 227 21.20 2.13 -25.86
CA GLU A 227 21.08 2.38 -24.42
C GLU A 227 20.35 1.24 -23.70
N ILE A 228 21.01 0.66 -22.69
CA ILE A 228 20.46 -0.44 -21.89
C ILE A 228 19.33 0.06 -21.00
N LEU A 229 18.11 -0.39 -21.31
CA LEU A 229 16.90 0.04 -20.62
C LEU A 229 16.71 -0.69 -19.29
N MET A 230 16.29 0.05 -18.26
CA MET A 230 15.87 -0.53 -16.98
C MET A 230 14.42 -1.00 -17.03
N HIS A 231 14.20 -2.30 -16.82
CA HIS A 231 12.86 -2.85 -16.72
C HIS A 231 12.18 -2.49 -15.38
N VAL A 232 11.02 -1.84 -15.46
CA VAL A 232 10.19 -1.54 -14.28
C VAL A 232 9.00 -2.47 -14.25
N SER A 233 8.84 -3.25 -13.18
CA SER A 233 7.75 -4.24 -13.03
C SER A 233 6.31 -3.69 -13.09
N ILE A 234 6.13 -2.37 -13.17
CA ILE A 234 4.83 -1.70 -13.32
C ILE A 234 4.59 -1.32 -14.79
N ARG A 235 5.65 -1.23 -15.59
CA ARG A 235 5.64 -1.02 -17.04
C ARG A 235 6.07 -2.32 -17.70
N TRP A 236 5.21 -3.32 -17.62
CA TRP A 236 5.55 -4.69 -18.02
C TRP A 236 5.92 -4.78 -19.52
N LEU A 237 5.30 -3.97 -20.38
CA LEU A 237 5.68 -3.79 -21.81
C LEU A 237 7.11 -3.31 -22.05
N SER A 238 7.78 -2.71 -21.05
CA SER A 238 9.20 -2.33 -21.20
C SER A 238 10.12 -3.53 -21.31
N LEU A 239 9.69 -4.72 -20.85
CA LEU A 239 10.53 -5.91 -20.85
C LEU A 239 10.93 -6.35 -22.26
N GLU A 240 9.98 -6.33 -23.18
CA GLU A 240 10.19 -6.72 -24.58
C GLU A 240 11.26 -5.84 -25.25
N ARG A 241 11.13 -4.51 -25.11
CA ARG A 241 12.12 -3.55 -25.62
C ARG A 241 13.49 -3.71 -24.94
N CYS A 242 13.51 -3.99 -23.63
CA CYS A 242 14.75 -4.28 -22.91
C CYS A 242 15.46 -5.53 -23.47
N LEU A 243 14.72 -6.61 -23.70
CA LEU A 243 15.28 -7.88 -24.17
C LEU A 243 15.79 -7.76 -25.61
N THR A 244 15.03 -7.09 -26.47
CA THR A 244 15.43 -6.83 -27.86
C THR A 244 16.78 -6.12 -27.93
N ARG A 245 16.97 -5.05 -27.14
CA ARG A 245 18.25 -4.32 -27.08
C ARG A 245 19.41 -5.12 -26.48
N ILE A 246 19.12 -6.05 -25.56
CA ILE A 246 20.14 -6.93 -24.98
C ILE A 246 20.59 -7.96 -26.01
N LEU A 247 19.64 -8.52 -26.77
CA LEU A 247 19.94 -9.50 -27.83
C LEU A 247 20.69 -8.86 -29.00
N GLN A 248 20.32 -7.64 -29.41
CA GLN A 248 21.03 -6.88 -30.45
C GLN A 248 22.49 -6.54 -30.11
N GLN A 249 22.84 -6.52 -28.82
CA GLN A 249 24.20 -6.25 -28.35
C GLN A 249 24.75 -7.44 -27.54
N TYR A 250 24.26 -8.65 -27.79
CA TYR A 250 24.59 -9.80 -26.95
C TYR A 250 26.09 -10.13 -27.02
N GLU A 251 26.65 -10.17 -28.23
CA GLU A 251 28.08 -10.42 -28.47
C GLU A 251 28.99 -9.33 -27.86
N PRO A 252 28.77 -8.02 -28.11
CA PRO A 252 29.48 -6.95 -27.41
C PRO A 252 29.44 -7.07 -25.88
N LEU A 253 28.26 -7.39 -25.33
CA LEU A 253 28.09 -7.54 -23.89
C LEU A 253 28.84 -8.78 -23.36
N ALA A 254 28.77 -9.90 -24.06
CA ALA A 254 29.49 -11.12 -23.70
C ALA A 254 31.00 -10.90 -23.68
N SER A 255 31.55 -10.26 -24.72
CA SER A 255 32.98 -9.90 -24.79
C SER A 255 33.38 -8.91 -23.70
N TYR A 256 32.56 -7.89 -23.42
CA TYR A 256 32.80 -6.93 -22.35
C TYR A 256 32.88 -7.61 -20.96
N PHE A 257 31.97 -8.54 -20.67
CA PHE A 257 31.98 -9.24 -19.39
C PHE A 257 33.17 -10.20 -19.28
N LYS A 258 33.57 -10.85 -20.38
CA LYS A 258 34.75 -11.72 -20.44
C LYS A 258 36.07 -10.96 -20.23
N SER A 259 36.19 -9.73 -20.77
CA SER A 259 37.43 -8.95 -20.72
C SER A 259 37.68 -8.22 -19.40
N SER A 260 36.64 -7.93 -18.62
CA SER A 260 36.74 -7.12 -17.40
C SER A 260 36.85 -7.97 -16.13
N ASP A 261 37.98 -7.94 -15.41
CA ASP A 261 38.09 -8.59 -14.08
C ASP A 261 37.58 -7.67 -12.93
N GLU A 262 36.25 -7.56 -12.81
CA GLU A 262 35.63 -6.77 -11.73
C GLU A 262 35.14 -7.66 -10.56
N LYS A 263 35.75 -7.48 -9.38
CA LYS A 263 35.48 -8.26 -8.14
C LYS A 263 34.07 -8.08 -7.54
N GLN A 264 33.18 -7.28 -8.15
CA GLN A 264 31.84 -7.03 -7.60
C GLN A 264 30.89 -8.23 -7.82
N LEU A 265 30.13 -8.61 -6.79
CA LEU A 265 29.20 -9.76 -6.85
C LEU A 265 28.13 -9.70 -7.95
N TRP A 266 27.73 -8.51 -8.40
CA TRP A 266 26.76 -8.39 -9.50
C TRP A 266 27.42 -8.60 -10.85
N PHE A 267 28.70 -8.22 -10.99
CA PHE A 267 29.48 -8.41 -12.21
C PHE A 267 29.76 -9.88 -12.43
N ARG A 268 30.22 -10.60 -11.40
CA ARG A 268 30.39 -12.07 -11.44
C ARG A 268 29.13 -12.84 -11.87
N ARG A 269 27.95 -12.38 -11.43
CA ARG A 269 26.67 -13.00 -11.83
C ARG A 269 26.30 -12.73 -13.28
N LEU A 270 26.68 -11.57 -13.80
CA LEU A 270 26.46 -11.25 -15.21
C LEU A 270 27.46 -12.02 -16.07
N LEU A 271 28.74 -12.06 -15.68
CA LEU A 271 29.74 -12.91 -16.30
C LEU A 271 29.26 -14.37 -16.35
N GLU A 272 28.87 -14.97 -15.22
CA GLU A 272 28.32 -16.33 -15.17
C GLU A 272 27.09 -16.53 -16.08
N ALA A 273 26.24 -15.51 -16.21
CA ALA A 273 25.08 -15.58 -17.09
C ALA A 273 25.48 -15.52 -18.58
N PHE A 274 26.33 -14.57 -18.98
CA PHE A 274 26.78 -14.43 -20.38
C PHE A 274 27.78 -15.52 -20.80
N SER A 275 28.44 -16.18 -19.86
CA SER A 275 29.26 -17.37 -20.12
C SER A 275 28.43 -18.64 -20.36
N ASN A 276 27.16 -18.66 -19.97
CA ASN A 276 26.30 -19.81 -20.18
C ASN A 276 25.58 -19.71 -21.54
N PRO A 277 25.80 -20.64 -22.48
CA PRO A 277 25.19 -20.61 -23.82
C PRO A 277 23.65 -20.65 -23.76
N MET A 278 23.06 -21.27 -22.73
CA MET A 278 21.61 -21.31 -22.58
C MET A 278 20.98 -19.94 -22.26
N THR A 279 21.75 -18.98 -21.74
CA THR A 279 21.20 -17.66 -21.38
C THR A 279 20.64 -16.94 -22.59
N GLU A 280 21.35 -16.97 -23.72
CA GLU A 280 20.89 -16.38 -24.97
C GLU A 280 19.58 -17.04 -25.43
N VAL A 281 19.53 -18.37 -25.44
CA VAL A 281 18.34 -19.16 -25.77
C VAL A 281 17.13 -18.74 -24.93
N TYR A 282 17.31 -18.59 -23.61
CA TYR A 282 16.23 -18.11 -22.74
C TYR A 282 15.76 -16.69 -23.11
N LEU A 283 16.68 -15.78 -23.44
CA LEU A 283 16.34 -14.41 -23.83
C LEU A 283 15.58 -14.39 -25.16
N MET A 284 16.01 -15.19 -26.15
CA MET A 284 15.34 -15.35 -27.44
C MET A 284 13.94 -15.95 -27.28
N PHE A 285 13.77 -16.95 -26.42
CA PHE A 285 12.46 -17.51 -26.09
C PHE A 285 11.51 -16.43 -25.53
N TYR A 286 11.99 -15.59 -24.61
CA TYR A 286 11.19 -14.50 -24.09
C TYR A 286 10.88 -13.45 -25.17
N GLN A 287 11.83 -13.13 -26.05
CA GLN A 287 11.58 -12.22 -27.18
C GLN A 287 10.49 -12.76 -28.11
N ALA A 288 10.47 -14.06 -28.40
CA ALA A 288 9.45 -14.69 -29.24
C ALA A 288 8.08 -14.83 -28.54
N THR A 289 8.06 -14.89 -27.21
CA THR A 289 6.84 -15.19 -26.44
C THR A 289 6.15 -13.93 -25.90
N LEU A 290 6.90 -12.88 -25.55
CA LEU A 290 6.36 -11.64 -24.99
C LEU A 290 5.41 -10.85 -25.91
N PRO A 291 5.57 -10.85 -27.25
CA PRO A 291 4.64 -10.16 -28.15
C PRO A 291 3.18 -10.61 -27.95
N VAL A 292 2.93 -11.88 -27.63
CA VAL A 292 1.59 -12.39 -27.30
C VAL A 292 0.98 -11.63 -26.12
N PHE A 293 1.78 -11.30 -25.12
CA PHE A 293 1.32 -10.49 -23.99
C PHE A 293 1.12 -9.03 -24.41
N SER A 294 1.98 -8.47 -25.24
CA SER A 294 1.87 -7.07 -25.71
C SER A 294 0.66 -6.83 -26.60
N THR A 295 0.22 -7.82 -27.39
CA THR A 295 -1.03 -7.71 -28.19
C THR A 295 -2.26 -7.50 -27.32
N PHE A 296 -2.28 -8.02 -26.09
CA PHE A 296 -3.33 -7.77 -25.09
C PHE A 296 -3.22 -6.35 -24.45
N SER A 297 -3.09 -5.33 -25.29
CA SER A 297 -2.98 -3.92 -24.91
C SER A 297 -4.31 -3.16 -24.95
N LEU A 298 -5.42 -3.85 -25.27
CA LEU A 298 -6.78 -3.30 -25.29
C LEU A 298 -7.10 -2.50 -24.01
N LEU A 299 -6.67 -3.02 -22.85
CA LEU A 299 -6.85 -2.38 -21.54
C LEU A 299 -6.08 -1.05 -21.36
N GLN A 300 -5.23 -0.67 -22.31
CA GLN A 300 -4.45 0.57 -22.32
C GLN A 300 -4.98 1.61 -23.31
N ARG A 301 -5.96 1.25 -24.15
CA ARG A 301 -6.60 2.18 -25.10
C ARG A 301 -7.33 3.28 -24.33
N LYS A 302 -7.33 4.49 -24.90
CA LYS A 302 -8.02 5.66 -24.30
C LYS A 302 -9.54 5.53 -24.40
N LYS A 303 -10.05 4.97 -25.50
CA LYS A 303 -11.46 4.69 -25.73
C LYS A 303 -11.84 3.36 -25.07
N SER A 304 -13.06 3.27 -24.54
CA SER A 304 -13.59 2.04 -23.97
C SER A 304 -13.97 1.07 -25.09
N SER A 305 -13.28 -0.07 -25.15
CA SER A 305 -13.59 -1.15 -26.09
C SER A 305 -13.97 -2.40 -25.31
N ILE A 306 -14.99 -2.29 -24.45
CA ILE A 306 -15.39 -3.41 -23.58
C ILE A 306 -15.98 -4.58 -24.38
N PHE A 307 -16.60 -4.29 -25.53
CA PHE A 307 -17.16 -5.28 -26.46
C PHE A 307 -16.10 -6.23 -27.02
N LEU A 308 -14.93 -5.70 -27.41
CA LEU A 308 -13.80 -6.51 -27.88
C LEU A 308 -13.11 -7.32 -26.77
N LEU A 309 -13.39 -7.03 -25.49
CA LEU A 309 -12.59 -7.58 -24.39
C LEU A 309 -12.75 -9.09 -24.25
N HIS A 310 -13.95 -9.64 -24.49
CA HIS A 310 -14.17 -11.08 -24.40
C HIS A 310 -13.33 -11.84 -25.43
N ASP A 311 -13.43 -11.44 -26.70
CA ASP A 311 -12.72 -12.06 -27.81
C ASP A 311 -11.21 -11.87 -27.72
N GLU A 312 -10.75 -10.69 -27.28
CA GLU A 312 -9.33 -10.45 -27.05
C GLU A 312 -8.76 -11.33 -25.95
N ILE A 313 -9.49 -11.54 -24.84
CA ILE A 313 -9.03 -12.47 -23.81
C ILE A 313 -9.03 -13.91 -24.35
N ARG A 314 -10.08 -14.31 -25.09
CA ARG A 314 -10.18 -15.65 -25.68
C ARG A 314 -9.01 -15.89 -26.65
N SER A 315 -8.76 -14.95 -27.55
CA SER A 315 -7.65 -14.95 -28.51
C SER A 315 -6.29 -15.00 -27.81
N PHE A 316 -6.08 -14.16 -26.79
CA PHE A 316 -4.84 -14.17 -25.99
C PHE A 316 -4.56 -15.52 -25.33
N ILE A 317 -5.56 -16.13 -24.70
CA ILE A 317 -5.41 -17.44 -24.05
C ILE A 317 -5.18 -18.53 -25.10
N ARG A 318 -5.94 -18.54 -26.21
CA ARG A 318 -5.74 -19.49 -27.32
C ARG A 318 -4.33 -19.39 -27.91
N LYS A 319 -3.80 -18.18 -28.13
CA LYS A 319 -2.42 -17.93 -28.60
C LYS A 319 -1.36 -18.44 -27.63
N LEU A 320 -1.62 -18.46 -26.32
CA LEU A 320 -0.72 -19.06 -25.34
C LEU A 320 -0.80 -20.58 -25.35
N LEU A 321 -2.01 -21.13 -25.44
CA LEU A 321 -2.25 -22.57 -25.49
C LEU A 321 -1.67 -23.21 -26.76
N SER A 322 -1.83 -22.57 -27.91
CA SER A 322 -1.30 -23.05 -29.20
C SER A 322 0.21 -23.20 -29.24
N LYS A 323 0.93 -22.58 -28.31
CA LYS A 323 2.38 -22.72 -28.22
C LYS A 323 2.84 -24.07 -27.67
N PHE A 324 2.00 -24.76 -26.91
CA PHE A 324 2.38 -25.99 -26.20
C PHE A 324 1.33 -27.12 -26.22
N LEU A 325 0.12 -26.88 -26.72
CA LEU A 325 -0.91 -27.91 -26.91
C LEU A 325 -1.02 -28.33 -28.37
N LYS A 326 -1.45 -29.58 -28.57
CA LYS A 326 -1.76 -30.13 -29.90
C LYS A 326 -2.93 -29.36 -30.52
N PRO A 327 -2.91 -29.05 -31.84
CA PRO A 327 -4.02 -28.38 -32.52
C PRO A 327 -5.37 -29.11 -32.35
N ALA A 328 -5.34 -30.45 -32.39
CA ALA A 328 -6.53 -31.30 -32.17
C ALA A 328 -7.19 -31.06 -30.80
N ALA A 329 -6.41 -30.74 -29.76
CA ALA A 329 -6.93 -30.44 -28.42
C ALA A 329 -7.47 -29.00 -28.29
N LEU A 330 -7.33 -28.16 -29.32
CA LEU A 330 -7.80 -26.77 -29.35
C LEU A 330 -8.99 -26.56 -30.28
N GLN A 331 -9.21 -27.48 -31.23
CA GLN A 331 -10.32 -27.43 -32.16
C GLN A 331 -11.65 -27.64 -31.43
N HIS A 332 -12.63 -26.78 -31.74
CA HIS A 332 -14.03 -26.88 -31.30
C HIS A 332 -14.29 -26.97 -29.78
N GLN A 333 -13.30 -26.67 -28.94
CA GLN A 333 -13.47 -26.67 -27.48
C GLN A 333 -13.53 -25.25 -26.88
N GLU A 334 -14.39 -25.12 -25.87
CA GLU A 334 -14.44 -23.94 -25.03
C GLU A 334 -13.24 -23.88 -24.08
N LEU A 335 -12.72 -22.67 -23.83
CA LEU A 335 -11.48 -22.48 -23.07
C LEU A 335 -11.50 -23.08 -21.66
N HIS A 336 -12.68 -23.27 -21.09
CA HIS A 336 -12.88 -23.81 -19.75
C HIS A 336 -12.79 -25.33 -19.67
N GLU A 337 -12.95 -26.02 -20.81
CA GLU A 337 -12.99 -27.48 -20.92
C GLU A 337 -11.62 -28.05 -21.30
N ILE A 338 -10.74 -27.21 -21.86
CA ILE A 338 -9.40 -27.63 -22.30
C ILE A 338 -8.56 -28.06 -21.09
N LEU A 339 -8.24 -29.35 -21.03
CA LEU A 339 -7.35 -29.95 -20.03
C LEU A 339 -5.87 -29.71 -20.39
N TYR A 340 -5.46 -28.44 -20.32
CA TYR A 340 -4.11 -28.01 -20.70
C TYR A 340 -2.98 -28.52 -19.80
N LYS A 341 -3.32 -29.09 -18.64
CA LYS A 341 -2.34 -29.66 -17.69
C LYS A 341 -2.00 -31.11 -17.97
N ASP A 342 -2.85 -31.81 -18.71
CA ASP A 342 -2.62 -33.21 -19.03
C ASP A 342 -1.45 -33.31 -20.02
N PRO A 343 -0.38 -34.07 -19.71
CA PRO A 343 0.72 -34.32 -20.63
C PRO A 343 0.27 -34.90 -21.98
N SER A 344 -0.84 -35.66 -22.01
CA SER A 344 -1.37 -36.29 -23.22
C SER A 344 -1.75 -35.27 -24.31
N ASN A 345 -2.21 -34.09 -23.89
CA ASN A 345 -2.64 -33.00 -24.76
C ASN A 345 -1.49 -32.06 -25.16
N GLN A 346 -0.32 -32.20 -24.53
CA GLN A 346 0.83 -31.34 -24.77
C GLN A 346 1.63 -31.82 -25.99
N LEU A 347 2.25 -30.85 -26.67
CA LEU A 347 3.18 -31.13 -27.75
C LEU A 347 4.47 -31.72 -27.17
N PRO A 348 5.10 -32.70 -27.86
CA PRO A 348 6.44 -33.12 -27.52
C PRO A 348 7.41 -31.94 -27.63
N GLY A 349 8.51 -31.97 -26.86
CA GLY A 349 9.44 -30.84 -26.75
C GLY A 349 9.96 -30.33 -28.10
N GLU A 350 10.14 -31.23 -29.06
CA GLU A 350 10.55 -30.93 -30.45
C GLU A 350 9.50 -30.18 -31.27
N LYS A 351 8.21 -30.29 -30.94
CA LYS A 351 7.14 -29.58 -31.65
C LYS A 351 6.70 -28.31 -30.92
N LEU A 352 7.35 -27.96 -29.81
CA LEU A 352 7.02 -26.78 -29.00
C LEU A 352 7.30 -25.47 -29.77
N VAL A 353 6.33 -24.56 -29.79
CA VAL A 353 6.46 -23.27 -30.48
C VAL A 353 7.22 -22.27 -29.61
N ILE A 354 8.54 -22.42 -29.58
CA ILE A 354 9.48 -21.57 -28.83
C ILE A 354 10.01 -20.36 -29.62
N GLY A 355 9.74 -20.31 -30.93
CA GLY A 355 10.26 -19.31 -31.87
C GLY A 355 11.34 -19.88 -32.79
N PHE A 356 11.31 -19.49 -34.07
CA PHE A 356 12.20 -20.02 -35.11
C PHE A 356 13.67 -19.75 -34.79
N THR A 357 14.01 -18.49 -34.46
CA THR A 357 15.38 -18.09 -34.10
C THR A 357 15.87 -18.82 -32.84
N THR A 358 15.00 -18.99 -31.84
CA THR A 358 15.35 -19.74 -30.62
C THR A 358 15.66 -21.20 -30.93
N ARG A 359 14.87 -21.83 -31.82
CA ARG A 359 15.10 -23.20 -32.25
C ARG A 359 16.39 -23.35 -33.04
N GLY A 360 16.63 -22.46 -34.00
CA GLY A 360 17.87 -22.46 -34.79
C GLY A 360 19.11 -22.35 -33.91
N THR A 361 19.11 -21.42 -32.95
CA THR A 361 20.22 -21.29 -31.99
C THR A 361 20.37 -22.52 -31.10
N LEU A 362 19.27 -23.11 -30.64
CA LEU A 362 19.31 -24.32 -29.81
C LEU A 362 19.91 -25.52 -30.55
N ASN A 363 19.51 -25.73 -31.81
CA ASN A 363 20.05 -26.81 -32.64
C ASN A 363 21.53 -26.56 -32.94
N ARG A 364 21.89 -25.34 -33.37
CA ARG A 364 23.29 -24.96 -33.63
C ARG A 364 24.21 -25.21 -32.43
N LEU A 365 23.76 -24.87 -31.21
CA LEU A 365 24.53 -25.11 -29.99
C LEU A 365 24.63 -26.60 -29.64
N LEU A 366 23.59 -27.38 -29.97
CA LEU A 366 23.59 -28.83 -29.75
C LEU A 366 24.56 -29.52 -30.71
N ASP A 367 24.54 -29.11 -31.98
CA ASP A 367 25.41 -29.62 -33.03
C ASP A 367 26.89 -29.26 -32.78
N ALA A 368 27.15 -28.07 -32.22
CA ALA A 368 28.49 -27.64 -31.82
C ALA A 368 29.00 -28.31 -30.52
N GLY A 369 28.15 -29.03 -29.77
CA GLY A 369 28.50 -29.64 -28.49
C GLY A 369 28.59 -28.67 -27.30
N ASP A 370 28.24 -27.39 -27.49
CA ASP A 370 28.21 -26.37 -26.43
C ASP A 370 27.12 -26.64 -25.39
N ILE A 371 26.07 -27.39 -25.77
CA ILE A 371 24.98 -27.79 -24.88
C ILE A 371 24.71 -29.29 -24.96
N THR A 372 24.22 -29.83 -23.85
CA THR A 372 23.84 -31.24 -23.72
C THR A 372 22.35 -31.45 -24.03
N PRO A 373 21.93 -32.64 -24.51
CA PRO A 373 20.52 -32.98 -24.68
C PRO A 373 19.70 -32.81 -23.39
N LEU A 374 20.32 -33.03 -22.23
CA LEU A 374 19.68 -32.80 -20.92
C LEU A 374 19.36 -31.31 -20.68
N GLN A 375 20.21 -30.38 -21.13
CA GLN A 375 19.95 -28.95 -21.03
C GLN A 375 18.81 -28.53 -21.96
N VAL A 376 18.73 -29.11 -23.16
CA VAL A 376 17.62 -28.92 -24.10
C VAL A 376 16.31 -29.38 -23.47
N GLN A 377 16.27 -30.59 -22.91
CA GLN A 377 15.09 -31.14 -22.23
C GLN A 377 14.66 -30.25 -21.05
N ARG A 378 15.61 -29.81 -20.21
CA ARG A 378 15.34 -28.89 -19.09
C ARG A 378 14.76 -27.55 -19.56
N PHE A 379 15.27 -27.02 -20.67
CA PHE A 379 14.76 -25.79 -21.26
C PHE A 379 13.32 -25.98 -21.77
N GLN A 380 13.03 -27.06 -22.50
CA GLN A 380 11.68 -27.37 -22.99
C GLN A 380 10.69 -27.53 -21.83
N GLN A 381 11.05 -28.28 -20.78
CA GLN A 381 10.24 -28.40 -19.57
C GLN A 381 9.99 -27.04 -18.89
N ALA A 382 11.02 -26.19 -18.81
CA ALA A 382 10.90 -24.85 -18.24
C ALA A 382 9.99 -23.95 -19.08
N ALA A 383 10.06 -24.03 -20.42
CA ALA A 383 9.23 -23.29 -21.35
C ALA A 383 7.74 -23.70 -21.22
N VAL A 384 7.45 -25.01 -21.20
CA VAL A 384 6.10 -25.53 -20.95
C VAL A 384 5.58 -25.09 -19.58
N ALA A 385 6.39 -25.25 -18.51
CA ALA A 385 6.01 -24.84 -17.17
C ALA A 385 5.71 -23.33 -17.08
N PHE A 386 6.45 -22.50 -17.80
CA PHE A 386 6.19 -21.07 -17.92
C PHE A 386 4.84 -20.79 -18.60
N LEU A 387 4.57 -21.41 -19.75
CA LEU A 387 3.33 -21.22 -20.52
C LEU A 387 2.10 -21.72 -19.75
N VAL A 388 2.16 -22.92 -19.17
CA VAL A 388 1.11 -23.47 -18.30
C VAL A 388 0.81 -22.53 -17.14
N ARG A 389 1.86 -21.96 -16.52
CA ARG A 389 1.68 -21.01 -15.42
C ARG A 389 1.10 -19.67 -15.88
N ALA A 390 1.44 -19.21 -17.09
CA ALA A 390 0.88 -18.01 -17.68
C ALA A 390 -0.62 -18.18 -17.96
N VAL A 391 -1.02 -19.30 -18.57
CA VAL A 391 -2.44 -19.66 -18.82
C VAL A 391 -3.21 -19.77 -17.50
N GLU A 392 -2.68 -20.49 -16.51
CA GLU A 392 -3.33 -20.62 -15.20
C GLU A 392 -3.53 -19.26 -14.53
N TYR A 393 -2.54 -18.36 -14.67
CA TYR A 393 -2.66 -17.01 -14.14
C TYR A 393 -3.72 -16.20 -14.89
N ALA A 394 -3.75 -16.28 -16.23
CA ALA A 394 -4.72 -15.61 -17.08
C ALA A 394 -6.15 -16.06 -16.75
N MET A 395 -6.41 -17.37 -16.77
CA MET A 395 -7.71 -17.97 -16.43
C MET A 395 -8.19 -17.57 -15.02
N LYS A 396 -7.28 -17.39 -14.07
CA LYS A 396 -7.61 -16.99 -12.69
C LYS A 396 -7.85 -15.48 -12.51
N LYS A 397 -7.32 -14.64 -13.40
CA LYS A 397 -7.27 -13.18 -13.21
C LYS A 397 -8.09 -12.39 -14.20
N LEU A 398 -8.29 -12.92 -15.39
CA LEU A 398 -9.10 -12.29 -16.42
C LEU A 398 -10.57 -12.67 -16.19
N PRO A 399 -11.50 -11.72 -16.38
CA PRO A 399 -12.92 -11.91 -16.13
C PRO A 399 -13.63 -12.73 -17.23
N MET A 400 -13.12 -13.91 -17.56
CA MET A 400 -13.64 -14.74 -18.66
C MET A 400 -15.06 -15.26 -18.43
N ARG A 401 -15.45 -15.42 -17.16
CA ARG A 401 -16.77 -15.93 -16.77
C ARG A 401 -17.76 -14.83 -16.44
N GLU A 402 -17.38 -13.56 -16.60
CA GLU A 402 -18.28 -12.44 -16.27
C GLU A 402 -19.32 -12.28 -17.39
N PRO A 403 -20.63 -12.49 -17.10
CA PRO A 403 -21.67 -12.41 -18.12
C PRO A 403 -21.73 -11.04 -18.79
N LEU A 404 -21.40 -9.97 -18.06
CA LEU A 404 -21.38 -8.60 -18.59
C LEU A 404 -20.50 -8.45 -19.82
N ILE A 405 -19.33 -9.10 -19.85
CA ILE A 405 -18.38 -8.94 -20.96
C ILE A 405 -18.81 -9.81 -22.14
N LYS A 406 -19.49 -10.93 -21.87
CA LYS A 406 -20.09 -11.78 -22.91
C LYS A 406 -21.25 -11.05 -23.60
N HIS A 407 -22.21 -10.52 -22.84
CA HIS A 407 -23.33 -9.74 -23.39
C HIS A 407 -22.87 -8.42 -24.03
N ALA A 408 -21.75 -7.84 -23.58
CA ALA A 408 -21.20 -6.63 -24.21
C ALA A 408 -20.72 -6.84 -25.65
N MET A 409 -20.60 -8.08 -26.13
CA MET A 409 -20.25 -8.38 -27.52
C MET A 409 -21.30 -7.87 -28.50
N SER A 410 -22.58 -7.75 -28.09
CA SER A 410 -23.65 -7.20 -28.93
C SER A 410 -23.46 -5.74 -29.32
N LEU A 411 -22.56 -5.03 -28.62
CA LEU A 411 -22.18 -3.66 -28.98
C LEU A 411 -21.11 -3.61 -30.09
N ASP A 412 -20.57 -4.77 -30.51
CA ASP A 412 -19.67 -4.85 -31.65
C ASP A 412 -20.47 -4.77 -32.95
N VAL A 413 -20.21 -3.70 -33.71
CA VAL A 413 -20.86 -3.47 -35.01
C VAL A 413 -20.59 -4.64 -35.97
N HIS A 414 -19.43 -5.29 -35.90
CA HIS A 414 -19.11 -6.42 -36.78
C HIS A 414 -19.89 -7.70 -36.48
N GLN A 415 -20.28 -7.92 -35.22
CA GLN A 415 -20.97 -9.15 -34.78
C GLN A 415 -22.45 -8.91 -34.42
N ARG A 416 -22.98 -7.70 -34.67
CA ARG A 416 -24.35 -7.30 -34.30
C ARG A 416 -25.44 -8.24 -34.83
N VAL A 417 -25.23 -8.81 -36.03
CA VAL A 417 -26.19 -9.71 -36.70
C VAL A 417 -26.32 -11.06 -35.96
N GLU A 418 -25.26 -11.51 -35.29
CA GLU A 418 -25.23 -12.80 -34.58
C GLU A 418 -25.75 -12.70 -33.14
N CYS A 419 -26.03 -11.48 -32.65
CA CYS A 419 -26.40 -11.23 -31.27
C CYS A 419 -27.91 -11.24 -31.05
N GLY A 420 -28.34 -11.59 -29.84
CA GLY A 420 -29.76 -11.65 -29.48
C GLY A 420 -30.23 -10.41 -28.73
N VAL A 421 -31.54 -10.12 -28.76
CA VAL A 421 -32.16 -9.06 -27.95
C VAL A 421 -31.92 -9.30 -26.45
N GLU A 422 -31.72 -10.55 -26.05
CA GLU A 422 -31.37 -10.98 -24.70
C GLU A 422 -30.09 -10.30 -24.19
N ASP A 423 -29.13 -10.01 -25.07
CA ASP A 423 -27.90 -9.31 -24.71
C ASP A 423 -28.18 -7.87 -24.29
N ALA A 424 -29.11 -7.18 -24.98
CA ALA A 424 -29.55 -5.84 -24.62
C ALA A 424 -30.37 -5.86 -23.31
N LEU A 425 -31.30 -6.82 -23.18
CA LEU A 425 -32.12 -7.00 -21.98
C LEU A 425 -31.27 -7.27 -20.73
N TYR A 426 -30.15 -7.98 -20.86
CA TYR A 426 -29.20 -8.17 -19.77
C TYR A 426 -28.73 -6.83 -19.16
N PHE A 427 -28.45 -5.83 -19.99
CA PHE A 427 -28.00 -4.51 -19.51
C PHE A 427 -29.13 -3.72 -18.85
N VAL A 428 -30.34 -3.77 -19.40
CA VAL A 428 -31.54 -3.17 -18.79
C VAL A 428 -31.76 -3.74 -17.39
N HIS A 429 -31.76 -5.07 -17.26
CA HIS A 429 -31.94 -5.73 -15.98
C HIS A 429 -30.82 -5.42 -14.98
N ARG A 430 -29.59 -5.27 -15.45
CA ARG A 430 -28.44 -5.01 -14.57
C ARG A 430 -28.31 -3.55 -14.16
N PHE A 431 -28.79 -2.61 -14.97
CA PHE A 431 -28.68 -1.18 -14.76
C PHE A 431 -30.02 -0.44 -14.86
N PRO A 432 -31.03 -0.79 -14.03
CA PRO A 432 -32.38 -0.24 -14.14
C PRO A 432 -32.47 1.28 -13.87
N GLU A 433 -31.49 1.84 -13.16
CA GLU A 433 -31.39 3.30 -12.91
C GLU A 433 -30.83 4.08 -14.10
N LEU A 434 -30.06 3.42 -14.99
CA LEU A 434 -29.43 4.05 -16.15
C LEU A 434 -30.22 3.81 -17.44
N LEU A 435 -30.90 2.67 -17.52
CA LEU A 435 -31.69 2.23 -18.67
C LEU A 435 -33.13 2.01 -18.21
N PRO A 436 -34.01 3.02 -18.32
CA PRO A 436 -35.37 2.96 -17.81
C PRO A 436 -36.30 2.21 -18.77
N TYR A 437 -35.99 0.95 -19.10
CA TYR A 437 -36.86 0.04 -19.87
C TYR A 437 -37.50 -0.99 -18.91
N ASN A 438 -38.29 -0.49 -17.98
CA ASN A 438 -38.81 -1.27 -16.85
C ASN A 438 -40.20 -1.86 -17.15
N GLY A 439 -40.98 -1.24 -18.03
CA GLY A 439 -42.32 -1.71 -18.45
C GLY A 439 -42.28 -2.78 -19.55
N PRO A 440 -43.36 -3.56 -19.75
CA PRO A 440 -43.50 -4.50 -20.87
C PRO A 440 -43.43 -3.79 -22.23
N ASP A 441 -44.22 -2.73 -22.41
CA ASP A 441 -44.26 -1.94 -23.66
C ASP A 441 -42.90 -1.33 -24.02
N GLU A 442 -42.15 -0.88 -23.00
CA GLU A 442 -40.80 -0.34 -23.19
C GLU A 442 -39.81 -1.42 -23.64
N ARG A 443 -40.01 -2.68 -23.23
CA ARG A 443 -39.16 -3.80 -23.64
C ARG A 443 -39.48 -4.27 -25.05
N ASP A 444 -40.75 -4.25 -25.44
CA ASP A 444 -41.15 -4.56 -26.82
C ASP A 444 -40.56 -3.52 -27.77
N LYS A 445 -40.63 -2.24 -27.40
CA LYS A 445 -39.96 -1.15 -28.11
C LYS A 445 -38.45 -1.32 -28.18
N LEU A 446 -37.80 -1.77 -27.12
CA LEU A 446 -36.37 -2.09 -27.14
C LEU A 446 -36.04 -3.23 -28.10
N GLY A 447 -36.93 -4.22 -28.21
CA GLY A 447 -36.81 -5.30 -29.19
C GLY A 447 -36.83 -4.78 -30.62
N GLU A 448 -37.78 -3.88 -30.94
CA GLU A 448 -37.85 -3.20 -32.24
C GLU A 448 -36.59 -2.36 -32.50
N GLU A 449 -36.16 -1.53 -31.54
CA GLU A 449 -34.93 -0.73 -31.65
C GLU A 449 -33.67 -1.60 -31.87
N PHE A 450 -33.64 -2.80 -31.29
CA PHE A 450 -32.53 -3.74 -31.49
C PHE A 450 -32.55 -4.38 -32.88
N LEU A 451 -33.74 -4.73 -33.41
CA LEU A 451 -33.89 -5.22 -34.79
C LEU A 451 -33.47 -4.17 -35.81
N ASP A 452 -33.84 -2.90 -35.57
CA ASP A 452 -33.37 -1.78 -36.36
C ASP A 452 -31.84 -1.67 -36.30
N TYR A 453 -31.24 -1.77 -35.12
CA TYR A 453 -29.78 -1.76 -34.96
C TYR A 453 -29.09 -2.90 -35.74
N GLN A 454 -29.67 -4.10 -35.79
CA GLN A 454 -29.12 -5.22 -36.55
C GLN A 454 -29.18 -4.99 -38.06
N SER A 455 -30.28 -4.39 -38.53
CA SER A 455 -30.54 -4.14 -39.95
C SER A 455 -29.96 -2.81 -40.47
N MET A 456 -29.52 -1.92 -39.59
CA MET A 456 -28.89 -0.66 -39.95
C MET A 456 -27.67 -0.86 -40.86
N ASP A 457 -27.65 -0.17 -41.99
CA ASP A 457 -26.50 -0.06 -42.88
C ASP A 457 -25.52 0.98 -42.31
N ILE A 458 -24.74 0.56 -41.31
CA ILE A 458 -23.73 1.40 -40.69
C ILE A 458 -22.48 1.36 -41.58
N ALA A 459 -22.20 2.48 -42.26
CA ALA A 459 -20.92 2.66 -42.93
C ALA A 459 -19.78 2.38 -41.94
N MET A 460 -18.97 1.39 -42.29
CA MET A 460 -17.88 0.88 -41.48
C MET A 460 -17.00 2.02 -40.97
N PRO A 461 -16.87 2.23 -39.64
CA PRO A 461 -15.88 3.16 -39.13
C PRO A 461 -14.50 2.64 -39.58
N GLU A 462 -13.77 3.42 -40.39
CA GLU A 462 -12.38 3.11 -40.67
C GLU A 462 -11.64 2.97 -39.33
N ASP A 463 -10.92 1.86 -39.21
CA ASP A 463 -10.22 1.49 -37.98
C ASP A 463 -9.25 2.63 -37.62
N PRO A 464 -9.42 3.35 -36.49
CA PRO A 464 -8.56 4.49 -36.14
C PRO A 464 -7.16 4.04 -35.68
N ALA A 465 -6.75 2.84 -36.07
CA ALA A 465 -5.52 2.15 -35.69
C ALA A 465 -4.61 1.82 -36.88
N THR A 466 -4.99 2.17 -38.12
CA THR A 466 -4.02 2.47 -39.18
C THR A 466 -3.38 3.83 -38.97
#